data_AF-A0A5Q8CA13-F1
#
_entry.id   AF-A0A5Q8CA13-F1
#
_cell.length_a   1.000
_cell.length_b   1.000
_cell.length_c   1.000
_cell.angle_alpha   90.00
_cell.angle_beta   90.00
_cell.angle_gamma   90.00
#
_symmetry.space_group_name_H-M   'P 1'
#
loop_
_entity.id
_entity.type
_entity.pdbx_description
1 polymer ?
#
loop_
_entity_poly.entity_id
_entity_poly.type
_entity_poly.pdbx_seq_one_letter_code
_entity_poly.pdbx_strand_id
1 'polypeptide(L)'
;VELIKGIRHMLYDQGYTIKGVQKLLRENGNHFLVAIGNGDMAAVEAIAQRRQAEQVPLTAAAQPRGDEDALVGQPKVKPSRRFFGLGKGDDEGPVQPDSSKLSRDNRALLQEALFDLLECKRLLDQVR
;
A
#
# COMPACT_ATOMS: atom_id res chain seq x y z
N VAL A 1 11.34 8.28 23.90
CA VAL A 1 11.60 9.11 22.69
C VAL A 1 11.46 8.28 21.40
N GLU A 2 11.89 7.02 21.39
CA GLU A 2 11.90 6.14 20.21
C GLU A 2 10.54 5.94 19.53
N LEU A 3 9.45 5.83 20.29
CA LEU A 3 8.10 5.73 19.71
C LEU A 3 7.75 6.91 18.79
N ILE A 4 8.14 8.13 19.18
CA ILE A 4 7.87 9.34 18.40
C ILE A 4 8.70 9.33 17.11
N LYS A 5 9.95 8.83 17.16
CA LYS A 5 10.79 8.67 15.98
C LYS A 5 10.16 7.68 14.99
N GLY A 6 9.66 6.55 15.47
CA GLY A 6 8.96 5.57 14.65
C GLY A 6 7.70 6.12 13.99
N ILE A 7 6.89 6.89 14.73
CA ILE A 7 5.70 7.56 14.17
C ILE A 7 6.09 8.57 13.09
N ARG A 8 7.13 9.39 13.33
CA ARG A 8 7.64 10.34 12.34
C ARG A 8 8.10 9.62 11.07
N HIS A 9 8.86 8.53 11.22
CA HIS A 9 9.34 7.74 10.10
C HIS A 9 8.18 7.18 9.27
N MET A 10 7.16 6.63 9.93
CA MET A 10 5.96 6.13 9.25
C MET A 10 5.23 7.23 8.48
N LEU A 11 5.07 8.42 9.06
CA LEU A 11 4.29 9.50 8.43
C LEU A 11 5.04 10.20 7.30
N TYR A 12 6.31 10.54 7.51
CA TYR A 12 7.06 11.41 6.60
C TYR A 12 7.94 10.63 5.63
N ASP A 13 8.55 9.52 6.06
CA ASP A 13 9.47 8.76 5.20
C ASP A 13 8.73 7.68 4.42
N GLN A 14 7.83 6.94 5.08
CA GLN A 14 7.06 5.85 4.47
C GLN A 14 5.70 6.31 3.90
N GLY A 15 5.28 7.55 4.18
CA GLY A 15 4.05 8.13 3.62
C GLY A 15 2.74 7.54 4.18
N TYR A 16 2.77 6.93 5.37
CA TYR A 16 1.54 6.49 6.03
C TYR A 16 0.69 7.68 6.46
N THR A 17 -0.63 7.50 6.43
CA THR A 17 -1.55 8.45 7.05
C THR A 17 -1.58 8.28 8.56
N ILE A 18 -2.00 9.33 9.28
CA ILE A 18 -2.24 9.25 10.74
C ILE A 18 -3.18 8.09 11.08
N LYS A 19 -4.20 7.85 10.23
CA LYS A 19 -5.11 6.71 10.38
C LYS A 19 -4.39 5.37 10.19
N GLY A 20 -3.49 5.26 9.22
CA GLY A 20 -2.66 4.08 8.98
C GLY A 20 -1.78 3.75 10.18
N VAL A 21 -1.07 4.74 10.72
CA VAL A 21 -0.20 4.55 11.91
C VAL A 21 -1.02 4.17 13.14
N GLN A 22 -2.21 4.77 13.31
CA GLN A 22 -3.13 4.40 14.40
C GLN A 22 -3.65 2.96 14.28
N LYS A 23 -3.94 2.49 13.06
CA LYS A 23 -4.34 1.10 12.81
C LYS A 23 -3.18 0.15 13.16
N LEU A 24 -1.97 0.48 12.71
CA LEU A 24 -0.76 -0.29 12.98
C LEU A 24 -0.45 -0.41 14.48
N LEU A 25 -0.67 0.67 15.24
CA LEU A 25 -0.58 0.69 16.70
C LEU A 25 -1.60 -0.24 17.38
N ARG A 26 -2.82 -0.36 16.84
CA ARG A 26 -3.85 -1.24 17.39
C ARG A 26 -3.56 -2.71 17.11
N GLU A 27 -3.01 -3.02 15.94
CA GLU A 27 -2.74 -4.38 15.50
C GLU A 27 -1.44 -4.95 16.08
N ASN A 28 -0.33 -4.22 15.91
CA ASN A 28 1.01 -4.67 16.29
C ASN A 28 1.48 -4.15 17.65
N GLY A 29 0.76 -3.16 18.21
CA GLY A 29 1.15 -2.50 19.45
C GLY A 29 2.22 -1.43 19.26
N ASN A 30 2.56 -0.78 20.37
CA ASN A 30 3.58 0.27 20.45
C ASN A 30 5.02 -0.26 20.22
N HIS A 31 5.30 -1.51 20.55
CA HIS A 31 6.63 -2.12 20.38
C HIS A 31 7.11 -2.15 18.92
N PHE A 32 6.18 -2.31 17.98
CA PHE A 32 6.47 -2.30 16.55
C PHE A 32 7.03 -0.94 16.08
N LEU A 33 6.37 0.15 16.48
CA LEU A 33 6.83 1.50 16.14
C LEU A 33 8.11 1.90 16.89
N VAL A 34 8.31 1.38 18.10
CA VAL A 34 9.58 1.57 18.82
C VAL A 34 10.74 0.87 18.08
N ALA A 35 10.53 -0.36 17.59
CA ALA A 35 11.53 -1.09 16.81
C ALA A 35 11.86 -0.34 15.50
N ILE A 36 10.86 0.19 14.80
CA ILE A 36 11.07 1.07 13.63
C ILE A 36 11.86 2.32 14.02
N GLY A 37 11.51 2.97 15.13
CA GLY A 37 12.21 4.16 15.61
C GLY A 37 13.68 3.92 15.97
N ASN A 38 14.01 2.69 16.38
CA ASN A 38 15.37 2.24 16.66
C ASN A 38 16.13 1.77 15.41
N GLY A 39 15.44 1.59 14.27
CA GLY A 39 16.02 0.98 13.06
C GLY A 39 16.30 -0.52 13.19
N ASP A 40 15.72 -1.19 14.19
CA ASP A 40 15.92 -2.61 14.43
C ASP A 40 14.96 -3.44 13.56
N MET A 41 15.37 -3.66 12.31
CA MET A 41 14.58 -4.41 11.33
C MET A 41 14.36 -5.87 11.75
N ALA A 42 15.30 -6.47 12.50
CA ALA A 42 15.16 -7.84 13.00
C ALA A 42 14.05 -7.93 14.06
N ALA A 43 13.95 -6.94 14.95
CA ALA A 43 12.86 -6.86 15.91
C ALA A 43 11.50 -6.60 15.23
N VAL A 44 11.46 -5.75 14.20
CA VAL A 44 10.23 -5.52 13.41
C VAL A 44 9.72 -6.82 12.79
N GLU A 45 10.62 -7.60 12.18
CA GLU A 45 10.27 -8.87 11.54
C GLU A 45 9.83 -9.91 12.57
N ALA A 46 10.51 -10.04 13.71
CA ALA A 46 10.12 -10.96 14.77
C ALA A 46 8.73 -10.64 15.36
N ILE A 47 8.38 -9.36 15.49
CA ILE A 47 7.06 -8.92 15.96
C ILE A 47 5.99 -9.23 14.91
N ALA A 48 6.26 -8.95 13.64
CA ALA A 48 5.34 -9.27 12.54
C ALA A 48 5.11 -10.78 12.40
N GLN A 49 6.18 -11.59 12.49
CA GLN A 49 6.11 -13.05 12.43
C GLN A 49 5.35 -13.65 13.62
N ARG A 50 5.57 -13.15 14.85
CA ARG A 50 4.77 -13.59 16.01
C ARG A 50 3.28 -13.31 15.82
N ARG A 51 2.92 -12.14 15.27
CA ARG A 51 1.53 -11.81 14.97
C ARG A 51 0.93 -12.67 13.86
N GLN A 52 1.69 -12.97 12.82
CA GLN A 52 1.25 -13.89 11.76
C GLN A 52 1.04 -15.32 12.29
N ALA A 53 1.92 -15.79 13.19
CA ALA A 53 1.77 -17.10 13.83
C ALA A 53 0.56 -17.17 14.79
N GLU A 54 0.25 -16.07 15.49
CA GLU A 54 -0.97 -15.94 16.32
C GLU A 54 -2.26 -15.84 15.48
N GLN A 55 -2.17 -15.38 14.23
CA GLN A 55 -3.30 -15.19 13.32
C GLN A 55 -3.63 -16.40 12.47
N VAL A 56 -2.99 -17.57 12.66
CA VAL A 56 -3.41 -18.82 12.01
C VAL A 56 -4.58 -19.41 12.79
N PRO A 57 -5.84 -19.33 12.32
CA PRO A 57 -6.94 -19.99 12.98
C PRO A 57 -6.98 -21.43 12.43
N LEU A 58 -6.90 -22.42 13.31
CA LEU A 58 -7.49 -23.72 13.05
C LEU A 58 -8.99 -23.50 12.83
N THR A 59 -9.44 -23.36 11.58
CA THR A 59 -10.74 -23.83 11.05
C THR A 59 -11.02 -23.24 9.67
N ALA A 60 -11.22 -24.13 8.70
CA ALA A 60 -11.87 -23.81 7.45
C ALA A 60 -13.32 -23.34 7.71
N ALA A 61 -13.79 -22.37 6.93
CA ALA A 61 -15.15 -21.81 6.88
C ALA A 61 -15.51 -20.68 7.88
N ALA A 62 -14.98 -19.48 7.64
CA ALA A 62 -15.71 -18.24 7.92
C ALA A 62 -15.21 -17.14 6.95
N GLN A 63 -16.15 -16.54 6.21
CA GLN A 63 -15.89 -15.47 5.23
C GLN A 63 -15.25 -14.23 5.90
N PRO A 64 -14.23 -13.58 5.31
CA PRO A 64 -13.76 -12.29 5.79
C PRO A 64 -14.71 -11.21 5.28
N ARG A 65 -15.59 -10.72 6.16
CA ARG A 65 -16.25 -9.43 5.93
C ARG A 65 -15.26 -8.32 6.23
N GLY A 66 -14.67 -7.82 5.15
CA GLY A 66 -14.28 -6.43 4.90
C GLY A 66 -13.46 -5.72 5.98
N ASP A 67 -12.17 -5.56 5.73
CA ASP A 67 -11.61 -4.21 5.64
C ASP A 67 -10.35 -4.29 4.77
N GLU A 68 -10.61 -3.98 3.51
CA GLU A 68 -9.72 -4.06 2.39
C GLU A 68 -8.42 -3.28 2.62
N ASP A 69 -7.37 -3.95 2.22
CA ASP A 69 -6.02 -3.50 1.98
C ASP A 69 -6.00 -2.26 1.07
N ALA A 70 -6.28 -1.10 1.65
CA ALA A 70 -6.08 0.21 1.01
C ALA A 70 -4.58 0.53 1.00
N LEU A 71 -3.85 -0.31 0.28
CA LEU A 71 -2.59 -0.04 -0.37
C LEU A 71 -2.76 1.22 -1.22
N VAL A 72 -1.92 2.22 -0.95
CA VAL A 72 -1.46 3.30 -1.85
C VAL A 72 -2.49 3.89 -2.83
N GLY A 73 -2.98 5.11 -2.53
CA GLY A 73 -3.14 6.14 -3.57
C GLY A 73 -4.40 6.19 -4.43
N GLN A 74 -5.58 5.73 -3.99
CA GLN A 74 -6.84 6.01 -4.71
C GLN A 74 -7.87 6.83 -3.90
N PRO A 75 -8.53 7.84 -4.51
CA PRO A 75 -9.60 8.58 -3.88
C PRO A 75 -10.88 7.74 -3.87
N LYS A 76 -11.33 7.34 -2.68
CA LYS A 76 -12.53 6.52 -2.47
C LYS A 76 -13.80 7.34 -2.72
N VAL A 77 -14.29 7.39 -3.96
CA VAL A 77 -15.64 7.90 -4.25
C VAL A 77 -16.64 6.79 -3.94
N LYS A 78 -17.45 6.95 -2.90
CA LYS A 78 -18.52 6.00 -2.55
C LYS A 78 -19.63 6.04 -3.61
N PRO A 79 -19.92 4.96 -4.36
CA PRO A 79 -21.12 4.94 -5.18
C PRO A 79 -22.31 4.67 -4.26
N SER A 80 -23.13 5.70 -4.10
CA SER A 80 -24.47 5.60 -3.55
C SER A 80 -25.25 4.52 -4.30
N ARG A 81 -25.78 3.56 -3.54
CA ARG A 81 -26.61 2.45 -4.00
C ARG A 81 -27.86 3.00 -4.69
N ARG A 82 -27.91 2.94 -6.03
CA ARG A 82 -29.14 3.15 -6.81
C ARG A 82 -29.40 1.95 -7.73
N PHE A 83 -30.53 1.34 -7.41
CA PHE A 83 -31.31 0.31 -8.07
C PHE A 83 -31.37 0.36 -9.62
N PHE A 84 -31.41 -0.85 -10.20
CA PHE A 84 -32.03 -1.25 -11.49
C PHE A 84 -31.51 -0.57 -12.78
N GLY A 85 -30.76 -1.31 -13.59
CA GLY A 85 -30.35 -0.89 -14.92
C GLY A 85 -29.73 -2.05 -15.72
N LEU A 86 -30.57 -2.67 -16.54
CA LEU A 86 -30.22 -3.65 -17.57
C LEU A 86 -29.32 -2.98 -18.63
N GLY A 87 -28.10 -3.47 -18.83
CA GLY A 87 -27.25 -2.96 -19.91
C GLY A 87 -25.81 -3.44 -19.86
N LYS A 88 -25.54 -4.47 -20.68
CA LYS A 88 -24.39 -4.61 -21.59
C LYS A 88 -23.00 -4.26 -21.02
N GLY A 89 -22.18 -5.30 -20.91
CA GLY A 89 -20.84 -5.24 -20.34
C GLY A 89 -19.88 -4.31 -21.08
N ASP A 90 -18.99 -3.75 -20.29
CA ASP A 90 -17.61 -3.55 -20.65
C ASP A 90 -16.76 -4.07 -19.48
N ASP A 91 -15.77 -4.85 -19.87
CA ASP A 91 -14.78 -5.54 -19.06
C ASP A 91 -13.87 -4.51 -18.37
N GLU A 92 -14.29 -3.98 -17.22
CA GLU A 92 -13.44 -3.18 -16.34
C GLU A 92 -13.45 -3.80 -14.93
N GLY A 93 -12.93 -5.02 -14.85
CA GLY A 93 -12.60 -5.69 -13.60
C GLY A 93 -11.19 -5.33 -13.13
N PRO A 94 -10.92 -5.35 -11.82
CA PRO A 94 -9.58 -5.09 -11.28
C PRO A 94 -8.62 -6.16 -11.79
N VAL A 95 -7.54 -5.72 -12.45
CA VAL A 95 -6.47 -6.58 -12.97
C VAL A 95 -5.96 -7.54 -11.88
N GLN A 96 -6.10 -8.84 -12.14
CA GLN A 96 -5.62 -9.91 -11.26
C GLN A 96 -4.10 -9.83 -11.05
N PRO A 97 -3.60 -10.20 -9.87
CA PRO A 97 -2.19 -10.07 -9.48
C PRO A 97 -1.22 -10.99 -10.24
N ASP A 98 -1.73 -11.89 -11.09
CA ASP A 98 -0.93 -12.92 -11.78
C ASP A 98 -0.52 -12.55 -13.22
N SER A 99 -0.54 -11.26 -13.58
CA SER A 99 0.06 -10.82 -14.84
C SER A 99 1.53 -10.44 -14.63
N SER A 100 2.40 -11.45 -14.60
CA SER A 100 3.87 -11.32 -14.73
C SER A 100 4.34 -10.63 -16.03
N LYS A 101 3.40 -10.09 -16.82
CA LYS A 101 3.60 -9.26 -17.99
C LYS A 101 2.84 -7.98 -17.77
N LEU A 102 3.56 -6.86 -17.66
CA LEU A 102 2.98 -5.51 -17.63
C LEU A 102 1.98 -5.37 -18.78
N SER A 103 0.74 -4.95 -18.47
CA SER A 103 -0.25 -4.63 -19.50
C SER A 103 0.36 -3.66 -20.53
N ARG A 104 -0.05 -3.77 -21.80
CA ARG A 104 0.46 -2.94 -22.90
C ARG A 104 0.33 -1.44 -22.57
N ASP A 105 -0.75 -1.07 -21.90
CA ASP A 105 -1.02 0.32 -21.51
C ASP A 105 -0.07 0.78 -20.39
N ASN A 106 0.19 -0.07 -19.40
CA ASN A 106 1.19 0.21 -18.36
C ASN A 106 2.60 0.37 -18.97
N ARG A 107 2.93 -0.41 -20.00
CA ARG A 107 4.19 -0.26 -20.72
C ARG A 107 4.27 1.07 -21.46
N ALA A 108 3.18 1.50 -22.09
CA ALA A 108 3.12 2.79 -22.79
C ALA A 108 3.29 3.97 -21.82
N LEU A 109 2.58 3.95 -20.69
CA LEU A 109 2.70 4.97 -19.63
C LEU A 109 4.12 5.04 -19.07
N LEU A 110 4.76 3.88 -18.84
CA LEU A 110 6.15 3.84 -18.39
C LEU A 110 7.13 4.39 -19.43
N GLN A 111 6.86 4.18 -20.72
CA GLN A 111 7.70 4.72 -21.80
C GLN A 111 7.58 6.25 -21.91
N GLU A 112 6.38 6.79 -21.73
CA GLU A 112 6.13 8.23 -21.68
C GLU A 112 6.87 8.88 -20.50
N ALA A 113 6.69 8.34 -19.29
CA ALA A 113 7.38 8.85 -18.10
C ALA A 113 8.92 8.76 -18.23
N LEU A 114 9.44 7.69 -18.86
CA LEU A 114 10.87 7.54 -19.12
C LEU A 114 11.37 8.61 -20.10
N PHE A 115 10.59 8.93 -21.12
CA PHE A 115 10.91 9.98 -22.08
C PHE A 115 11.02 11.36 -21.40
N ASP A 116 10.03 11.71 -20.58
CA ASP A 116 10.02 12.97 -19.82
C ASP A 116 11.25 13.10 -18.91
N LEU A 117 11.63 12.03 -18.23
CA LEU A 117 12.81 12.01 -17.35
C LEU A 117 14.12 12.16 -18.12
N LEU A 118 14.24 11.56 -19.31
CA LEU A 118 15.41 11.73 -20.17
C LEU A 118 15.51 13.16 -20.69
N GLU A 119 14.39 13.79 -21.05
CA GLU A 119 14.37 15.19 -21.45
C GLU A 119 14.78 16.11 -20.31
N CYS A 120 14.24 15.89 -19.10
CA CYS A 120 14.66 16.59 -17.89
C CYS A 120 16.16 16.47 -17.65
N LYS A 121 16.72 15.26 -17.79
CA LYS A 121 18.16 15.02 -17.66
C LYS A 121 18.95 15.81 -18.71
N ARG A 122 18.53 15.80 -19.97
CA ARG A 122 19.19 16.55 -21.06
C ARG A 122 19.22 18.05 -20.77
N LEU A 123 18.12 18.61 -20.25
CA LEU A 123 18.04 20.01 -19.85
C LEU A 123 19.00 20.33 -18.69
N LEU A 124 19.09 19.44 -17.70
CA LEU A 124 20.04 19.60 -16.58
C LEU A 124 21.50 19.50 -17.03
N ASP A 125 21.81 18.57 -17.94
CA ASP A 125 23.16 18.41 -18.50
C ASP A 125 23.57 19.60 -19.38
N GLN A 126 22.62 20.35 -19.95
CA GLN A 126 22.90 21.57 -20.72
C GLN A 126 23.24 22.79 -19.85
N VAL A 127 22.75 22.82 -18.61
CA VAL A 127 22.94 23.94 -17.68
C VAL A 127 24.19 23.76 -16.81
N ARG A 128 24.79 22.56 -16.82
CA ARG A 128 26.10 22.28 -16.20
C ARG A 128 27.25 22.64 -17.12
#